data_AF-A0A9R1MN49-F1
#
_entry.id   AF-A0A9R1MN49-F1
#
_cell.length_a   1.000
_cell.length_b   1.000
_cell.length_c   1.000
_cell.angle_alpha   90.00
_cell.angle_beta   90.00
_cell.angle_gamma   90.00
#
_symmetry.space_group_name_H-M   'P 1'
#
loop_
_entity.id
_entity.type
_entity.pdbx_description
1 polymer ?
#
loop_
_entity_poly.entity_id
_entity_poly.type
_entity_poly.pdbx_seq_one_letter_code
_entity_poly.pdbx_strand_id
1 'polypeptide(L)'
;VAPFNTYYPQLGEHLAQVGVDPNINKWDQSFVLGVVDPHDSLSHPAGVSDVQIPSWFEAEGPTKYNPFTLPEVYWASQRKKNASLEDIQKNIRELELDDNRKKELACALHAQFKDWLYASGNIRQLYCLQGE
;
A
#
# COMPACT_ATOMS: atom_id res chain seq x y z
N VAL A 1 4.01 -4.49 11.65
CA VAL A 1 5.03 -4.79 10.61
C VAL A 1 4.39 -5.56 9.47
N ALA A 2 4.80 -5.36 8.21
CA ALA A 2 4.20 -5.96 7.01
C ALA A 2 5.30 -6.46 6.05
N PRO A 3 5.02 -7.41 5.14
CA PRO A 3 5.99 -7.82 4.14
C PRO A 3 6.30 -6.67 3.18
N PHE A 4 7.54 -6.61 2.68
CA PHE A 4 7.91 -5.67 1.62
C PHE A 4 7.13 -6.01 0.33
N ASN A 5 6.25 -5.10 -0.09
CA ASN A 5 5.32 -5.30 -1.22
C ASN A 5 5.42 -4.19 -2.27
N THR A 6 6.62 -3.81 -2.67
CA THR A 6 6.82 -2.81 -3.72
C THR A 6 8.04 -3.14 -4.54
N TYR A 7 8.28 -2.38 -5.62
CA TYR A 7 9.50 -2.46 -6.40
C TYR A 7 9.81 -1.11 -7.03
N TYR A 8 11.05 -0.93 -7.43
CA TYR A 8 11.51 0.20 -8.25
C TYR A 8 12.57 -0.32 -9.23
N PRO A 9 12.86 0.42 -10.32
CA PRO A 9 13.69 -0.06 -11.43
C PRO A 9 15.00 -0.76 -11.03
N GLN A 10 15.75 -0.13 -10.11
CA GLN A 10 17.09 -0.54 -9.69
C GLN A 10 17.09 -1.52 -8.50
N LEU A 11 15.92 -1.94 -8.00
CA LEU A 11 15.84 -2.76 -6.78
C LEU A 11 16.67 -4.03 -6.89
N GLY A 12 16.60 -4.75 -8.02
CA GLY A 12 17.38 -5.97 -8.23
C GLY A 12 18.90 -5.77 -8.11
N GLU A 13 19.43 -4.67 -8.65
CA GLU A 13 20.87 -4.34 -8.57
C GLU A 13 21.28 -4.02 -7.13
N HIS A 14 20.46 -3.25 -6.41
CA HIS A 14 20.73 -2.92 -5.02
C HIS A 14 20.71 -4.16 -4.13
N LEU A 15 19.75 -5.09 -4.33
CA LEU A 15 19.71 -6.35 -3.59
C LEU A 15 20.97 -7.19 -3.83
N ALA A 16 21.43 -7.27 -5.08
CA ALA A 16 22.68 -7.96 -5.43
C ALA A 16 23.91 -7.29 -4.79
N GLN A 17 23.97 -5.95 -4.81
CA GLN A 17 25.07 -5.17 -4.24
C GLN A 17 25.21 -5.38 -2.72
N VAL A 18 24.09 -5.47 -1.99
CA VAL A 18 24.09 -5.67 -0.53
C VAL A 18 23.96 -7.13 -0.10
N GLY A 19 23.88 -8.06 -1.06
CA GLY A 19 23.79 -9.50 -0.79
C GLY A 19 22.48 -9.92 -0.10
N VAL A 20 21.37 -9.21 -0.34
CA VAL A 20 20.07 -9.55 0.23
C VAL A 20 19.38 -10.60 -0.64
N ASP A 21 19.06 -11.75 -0.06
CA ASP A 21 18.31 -12.82 -0.73
C ASP A 21 16.79 -12.53 -0.66
N PRO A 22 16.12 -12.30 -1.81
CA PRO A 22 14.68 -12.01 -1.83
C PRO A 22 13.80 -13.19 -1.41
N ASN A 23 14.34 -14.41 -1.37
CA ASN A 23 13.61 -15.60 -0.92
C ASN A 23 13.53 -15.70 0.61
N ILE A 24 14.33 -14.91 1.34
CA ILE A 24 14.37 -14.92 2.80
C ILE A 24 13.57 -13.73 3.33
N ASN A 25 12.28 -13.95 3.62
CA ASN A 25 11.38 -12.91 4.14
C ASN A 25 10.68 -13.37 5.43
N LYS A 26 11.22 -12.96 6.58
CA LYS A 26 10.73 -13.32 7.93
C LYS A 26 10.12 -12.13 8.68
N TRP A 27 9.39 -11.27 7.97
CA TRP A 27 8.80 -10.04 8.51
C TRP A 27 7.87 -10.26 9.71
N ASP A 28 7.30 -11.46 9.86
CA ASP A 28 6.38 -11.87 10.92
C ASP A 28 7.07 -12.59 12.09
N GLN A 29 8.37 -12.89 11.98
CA GLN A 29 9.15 -13.57 13.02
C GLN A 29 10.07 -12.58 13.72
N SER A 30 9.49 -11.67 14.51
CA SER A 30 10.28 -10.76 15.34
C SER A 30 11.09 -11.55 16.37
N PHE A 31 12.41 -11.37 16.37
CA PHE A 31 13.27 -11.89 17.42
C PHE A 31 13.53 -10.78 18.45
N VAL A 32 13.10 -11.00 19.70
CA VAL A 32 13.31 -10.04 20.79
C VAL A 32 14.65 -10.31 21.45
N LEU A 33 15.53 -9.31 21.46
CA LEU A 33 16.76 -9.30 22.27
C LEU A 33 16.53 -8.45 23.53
N GLY A 34 16.23 -9.09 24.68
CA GLY A 34 16.15 -8.42 25.99
C GLY A 34 14.83 -8.63 26.73
N VAL A 35 14.64 -7.87 27.82
CA VAL A 35 13.39 -7.83 28.58
C VAL A 35 12.40 -6.94 27.84
N VAL A 36 11.27 -7.52 27.41
CA VAL A 36 10.18 -6.76 26.76
C VAL A 36 9.62 -5.77 27.77
N ASP A 37 9.72 -4.47 27.50
CA ASP A 37 9.02 -3.47 28.29
C ASP A 37 7.50 -3.60 28.01
N PRO A 38 6.62 -3.59 29.03
CA PRO A 38 5.17 -3.67 28.82
C PRO A 38 4.59 -2.55 27.95
N HIS A 39 5.32 -1.42 27.78
CA HIS A 39 4.95 -0.33 26.89
C HIS A 39 5.51 -0.46 25.46
N ASP A 40 6.35 -1.47 25.17
CA ASP A 40 6.76 -1.78 23.81
C ASP A 40 5.55 -2.28 23.01
N SER A 41 4.92 -1.36 22.29
CA SER A 41 3.88 -1.67 21.31
C SER A 41 4.54 -2.26 20.08
N LEU A 42 4.99 -3.52 20.17
CA LEU A 42 5.34 -4.30 19.00
C LEU A 42 4.11 -4.33 18.09
N SER A 43 4.19 -3.66 16.95
CA SER A 43 3.06 -3.51 16.04
C SER A 43 2.59 -4.89 15.62
N HIS A 44 1.45 -5.33 16.14
CA HIS A 44 0.86 -6.61 15.80
C HIS A 44 0.73 -6.72 14.26
N PRO A 45 0.98 -7.89 13.67
CA PRO A 45 0.79 -8.09 12.23
C PRO A 45 -0.70 -8.06 11.81
N ALA A 46 -1.62 -7.78 12.73
CA ALA A 46 -3.03 -7.56 12.42
C ALA A 46 -3.21 -6.25 11.62
N GLY A 47 -3.92 -6.31 10.49
CA GLY A 47 -4.24 -5.15 9.63
C GLY A 47 -3.22 -4.83 8.54
N VAL A 48 -2.15 -5.62 8.39
CA VAL A 48 -1.08 -5.37 7.40
C VAL A 48 -1.53 -5.39 5.95
N SER A 49 -2.64 -6.07 5.68
CA SER A 49 -3.23 -6.14 4.35
C SER A 49 -3.86 -4.82 3.90
N ASP A 50 -4.14 -3.89 4.83
CA ASP A 50 -4.74 -2.56 4.55
C ASP A 50 -3.78 -1.55 3.94
N VAL A 51 -2.47 -1.84 3.98
CA VAL A 51 -1.45 -0.95 3.42
C VAL A 51 -1.10 -1.39 2.00
N GLN A 52 -1.52 -0.59 1.03
CA GLN A 52 -1.10 -0.70 -0.36
C GLN A 52 -0.18 0.48 -0.69
N ILE A 53 1.01 0.18 -1.21
CA ILE A 53 1.94 1.21 -1.69
C ILE A 53 1.54 1.52 -3.13
N PRO A 54 1.12 2.76 -3.44
CA PRO A 54 0.81 3.13 -4.82
C PRO A 54 2.06 2.98 -5.69
N SER A 55 1.87 2.45 -6.90
CA SER A 55 2.91 2.47 -7.94
C SER A 55 2.98 3.89 -8.50
N TRP A 56 3.64 4.77 -7.77
CA TRP A 56 3.81 6.19 -8.07
C TRP A 56 4.60 6.48 -9.35
N PHE A 57 5.31 5.50 -9.92
CA PHE A 57 6.06 5.66 -11.16
C PHE A 57 5.83 4.52 -12.15
N GLU A 58 5.78 4.86 -13.44
CA GLU A 58 6.15 3.95 -14.52
C GLU A 58 7.65 3.68 -14.38
N ALA A 59 7.96 2.61 -13.66
CA ALA A 59 9.31 2.20 -13.37
C ALA A 59 9.96 1.61 -14.64
N GLU A 60 10.54 2.46 -15.48
CA GLU A 60 11.41 2.02 -16.59
C GLU A 60 12.71 1.46 -16.00
N GLY A 61 12.87 0.13 -16.04
CA GLY A 61 14.12 -0.55 -15.73
C GLY A 61 14.00 -2.06 -15.59
N PRO A 62 15.09 -2.73 -15.15
CA PRO A 62 15.20 -4.18 -15.20
C PRO A 62 14.25 -4.88 -14.22
N THR A 63 13.92 -4.24 -13.09
CA THR A 63 12.99 -4.79 -12.11
C THR A 63 11.56 -4.38 -12.44
N LYS A 64 10.73 -5.34 -12.86
CA LYS A 64 9.33 -5.10 -13.25
C LYS A 64 8.29 -5.55 -12.22
N TYR A 65 8.73 -6.20 -11.14
CA TYR A 65 7.87 -6.75 -10.11
C TYR A 65 8.61 -6.84 -8.77
N ASN A 66 7.85 -6.95 -7.68
CA ASN A 66 8.40 -7.20 -6.35
C ASN A 66 9.14 -8.55 -6.32
N PRO A 67 10.46 -8.59 -6.08
CA PRO A 67 11.23 -9.83 -6.06
C PRO A 67 10.95 -10.67 -4.81
N PHE A 68 10.37 -10.09 -3.75
CA PHE A 68 10.12 -10.80 -2.50
C PHE A 68 8.85 -11.64 -2.57
N THR A 69 8.93 -12.87 -2.06
CA THR A 69 7.75 -13.72 -1.91
C THR A 69 6.84 -13.15 -0.82
N LEU A 70 5.56 -12.97 -1.17
CA LEU A 70 4.53 -12.53 -0.24
C LEU A 70 3.77 -13.75 0.32
N PRO A 71 3.41 -13.75 1.61
CA PRO A 71 2.55 -14.78 2.17
C PRO A 71 1.18 -14.85 1.49
N GLU A 72 0.60 -16.05 1.43
CA GLU A 72 -0.71 -16.29 0.80
C GLU A 72 -1.82 -15.41 1.42
N VAL A 73 -1.78 -15.20 2.73
CA VAL A 73 -2.75 -14.34 3.44
C VAL A 73 -2.73 -12.89 2.96
N TYR A 74 -1.55 -12.40 2.54
CA TYR A 74 -1.38 -11.06 2.01
C TYR A 74 -1.93 -11.01 0.57
N TRP A 75 -1.57 -11.99 -0.26
CA TRP A 75 -2.10 -12.13 -1.62
C TRP A 75 -3.63 -12.23 -1.67
N ALA A 76 -4.22 -13.07 -0.83
CA ALA A 76 -5.66 -13.22 -0.75
C ALA A 76 -6.35 -11.90 -0.36
N SER A 77 -5.77 -11.16 0.59
CA SER A 77 -6.30 -9.86 0.99
C SER A 77 -6.20 -8.80 -0.12
N GLN A 78 -5.07 -8.76 -0.83
CA GLN A 78 -4.86 -7.84 -1.95
C GLN A 78 -5.82 -8.15 -3.11
N ARG A 79 -5.98 -9.44 -3.46
CA ARG A 79 -6.94 -9.87 -4.50
C ARG A 79 -8.37 -9.50 -4.14
N LYS A 80 -8.78 -9.74 -2.89
CA LYS A 80 -10.12 -9.37 -2.43
C LYS A 80 -10.37 -7.86 -2.56
N LYS A 81 -9.38 -7.03 -2.24
CA LYS A 81 -9.49 -5.58 -2.37
C LYS A 81 -9.53 -5.12 -3.81
N ASN A 82 -8.64 -5.64 -4.65
CA ASN A 82 -8.61 -5.31 -6.07
C ASN A 82 -9.94 -5.71 -6.74
N ALA A 83 -10.46 -6.91 -6.45
CA ALA A 83 -11.77 -7.35 -6.93
C ALA A 83 -12.90 -6.41 -6.47
N SER A 84 -12.92 -6.03 -5.19
CA SER A 84 -13.91 -5.07 -4.68
C SER A 84 -13.81 -3.69 -5.34
N LEU A 85 -12.60 -3.23 -5.67
CA LEU A 85 -12.40 -1.96 -6.39
C LEU A 85 -12.87 -2.06 -7.83
N GLU A 86 -12.56 -3.15 -8.53
CA GLU A 86 -13.04 -3.42 -9.89
C GLU A 86 -14.57 -3.46 -9.93
N ASP A 87 -15.20 -4.12 -8.96
CA ASP A 87 -16.65 -4.17 -8.81
C ASP A 87 -17.24 -2.77 -8.59
N ILE A 88 -16.68 -1.97 -7.68
CA ILE A 88 -17.13 -0.59 -7.43
C ILE A 88 -17.00 0.25 -8.72
N GLN A 89 -15.86 0.17 -9.41
CA GLN A 89 -15.64 0.91 -10.66
C GLN A 89 -16.63 0.49 -11.75
N LYS A 90 -16.89 -0.82 -11.88
CA LYS A 90 -17.88 -1.35 -12.82
C LYS A 90 -19.27 -0.83 -12.52
N ASN A 91 -19.71 -0.92 -11.26
CA ASN A 91 -21.02 -0.40 -10.83
C ASN A 91 -21.16 1.10 -11.13
N ILE A 92 -20.13 1.91 -10.89
CA ILE A 92 -20.15 3.35 -11.21
C ILE A 92 -20.28 3.60 -12.72
N ARG A 93 -19.61 2.78 -13.55
CA ARG A 93 -19.70 2.90 -15.02
C ARG A 93 -21.08 2.51 -15.55
N GLU A 94 -21.69 1.46 -14.98
CA GLU A 94 -23.01 0.96 -15.40
C GLU A 94 -24.17 1.88 -14.99
N LEU A 95 -23.97 2.73 -13.97
CA LEU A 95 -25.01 3.64 -13.46
C LEU A 95 -25.36 4.83 -14.40
N GLU A 96 -24.73 4.93 -15.58
CA GLU A 96 -24.90 6.02 -16.57
C GLU A 96 -25.18 7.38 -15.92
N LEU A 97 -24.25 7.83 -15.07
CA LEU A 97 -24.39 9.09 -14.36
C LEU A 97 -24.36 10.28 -15.34
N ASP A 98 -25.34 11.17 -15.23
CA ASP A 98 -25.28 12.48 -15.88
C ASP A 98 -24.20 13.36 -15.24
N ASP A 99 -23.85 14.46 -15.91
CA ASP A 99 -22.74 15.32 -15.50
C ASP A 99 -22.97 15.99 -14.13
N ASN A 100 -24.22 16.27 -13.75
CA ASN A 100 -24.52 16.82 -12.43
C ASN A 100 -24.25 15.79 -11.34
N ARG A 101 -24.72 14.55 -11.52
CA ARG A 101 -24.47 13.46 -10.55
C ARG A 101 -23.00 13.06 -10.47
N LYS A 102 -22.27 13.09 -11.59
CA LYS A 102 -20.80 12.89 -11.60
C LYS A 102 -20.09 13.96 -10.75
N LYS A 103 -20.51 15.22 -10.89
CA LYS A 103 -19.95 16.34 -10.12
C LYS A 103 -20.27 16.19 -8.63
N GLU A 104 -21.49 15.83 -8.27
CA GLU A 104 -21.86 15.55 -6.87
C GLU A 104 -21.03 14.43 -6.27
N LEU A 105 -20.87 13.31 -6.99
CA LEU A 105 -20.02 12.20 -6.57
C LEU A 105 -18.56 12.63 -6.37
N ALA A 106 -18.00 13.39 -7.31
CA ALA A 106 -16.63 13.90 -7.20
C ALA A 106 -16.44 14.85 -6.01
N CYS A 107 -17.41 15.72 -5.72
CA CYS A 107 -17.40 16.58 -4.53
C CYS A 107 -17.47 15.77 -3.24
N ALA A 108 -18.36 14.76 -3.19
CA ALA A 108 -18.48 13.88 -2.02
C ALA A 108 -17.19 13.09 -1.77
N LEU A 109 -16.58 12.52 -2.82
CA LEU A 109 -15.30 11.83 -2.72
C LEU A 109 -14.18 12.75 -2.20
N HIS A 110 -14.08 13.97 -2.72
CA HIS A 110 -13.10 14.94 -2.22
C HIS A 110 -13.30 15.29 -0.74
N ALA A 111 -14.55 15.49 -0.31
CA ALA A 111 -14.85 15.78 1.09
C ALA A 111 -14.46 14.59 1.99
N GLN A 112 -14.86 13.38 1.64
CA GLN A 112 -14.51 12.17 2.39
C GLN A 112 -13.01 11.91 2.44
N PHE A 113 -12.30 12.11 1.33
CA PHE A 113 -10.85 11.98 1.29
C PHE A 113 -10.15 13.02 2.17
N LYS A 114 -10.63 14.27 2.13
CA LYS A 114 -10.14 15.34 3.00
C LYS A 114 -10.34 14.97 4.47
N ASP A 115 -11.54 14.56 4.86
CA ASP A 115 -11.84 14.17 6.24
C ASP A 115 -10.97 13.00 6.70
N TRP A 116 -10.77 12.00 5.81
CA TRP A 116 -9.85 10.90 6.06
C TRP A 116 -8.40 11.37 6.27
N LEU A 117 -7.90 12.31 5.47
CA LEU A 117 -6.54 12.87 5.62
C LEU A 117 -6.35 13.58 6.97
N TYR A 118 -7.36 14.32 7.43
CA TYR A 118 -7.32 14.97 8.75
C TYR A 118 -7.39 13.96 9.89
N ALA A 119 -8.32 13.00 9.81
CA ALA A 119 -8.53 11.99 10.85
C ALA A 119 -7.33 11.05 10.99
N SER A 120 -6.69 10.67 9.87
CA SER A 120 -5.52 9.79 9.84
C SER A 120 -4.19 10.52 10.13
N GLY A 121 -4.18 11.86 10.14
CA GLY A 121 -2.95 12.66 10.24
C GLY A 121 -2.07 12.67 8.98
N ASN A 122 -2.53 12.05 7.88
CA ASN A 122 -1.80 11.97 6.62
C ASN A 122 -1.75 13.30 5.83
N ILE A 123 -2.49 14.33 6.27
CA ILE A 123 -2.51 15.65 5.61
C ILE A 123 -1.11 16.22 5.33
N ARG A 124 -0.11 15.89 6.16
CA ARG A 124 1.28 16.35 5.99
C ARG A 124 1.96 15.77 4.74
N GLN A 125 1.52 14.61 4.25
CA GLN A 125 2.07 13.97 3.06
C GLN A 125 1.81 14.78 1.78
N LEU A 126 0.76 15.62 1.78
CA LEU A 126 0.46 16.50 0.64
C LEU A 126 1.54 17.56 0.41
N TYR A 127 2.23 18.01 1.47
CA TYR A 127 3.32 18.99 1.33
C TYR A 127 4.52 18.41 0.59
N CYS A 128 4.77 17.11 0.72
CA CYS A 128 5.84 16.43 0.02
C CYS A 128 5.59 16.32 -1.50
N LEU A 129 4.34 16.46 -1.94
CA LEU A 129 3.94 16.39 -3.36
C LEU A 129 3.99 17.75 -4.07
N GLN A 130 4.09 18.87 -3.33
CA GLN A 130 4.15 20.23 -3.87
C GLN A 130 5.59 20.76 -4.04
N GLY A 131 6.59 19.93 -3.75
CA GLY A 131 8.01 20.31 -3.74
C GLY A 131 8.81 19.99 -5.00
N GLU A 132 8.16 19.59 -6.10
CA GLU A 132 8.79 19.44 -7.43
C GLU A 132 8.35 20.53 -8.40
#